data_AF-A0A933UTK9-F1
#
_entry.id   AF-A0A933UTK9-F1
#
_cell.length_a   1.000
_cell.length_b   1.000
_cell.length_c   1.000
_cell.angle_alpha   90.00
_cell.angle_beta   90.00
_cell.angle_gamma   90.00
#
_symmetry.space_group_name_H-M   'P 1'
#
loop_
_entity.id
_entity.type
_entity.pdbx_description
1 polymer ?
#
loop_
_entity_poly.entity_id
_entity_poly.type
_entity_poly.pdbx_seq_one_letter_code
_entity_poly.pdbx_strand_id
1 'polypeptide(L)'
;MPLNSEGAILKAEFLRLFGHIQRIRKELAAIGPSTGEDHFTSMSDQLDAIVQATEEATNAIMESMEGVEAILSEVKGAVADPALKARLGECEDRVGAVYEACSFQDITGQRINKVVKSLKFIEERVMALIGMWRPDELKEAAGNLKKELTEEQKLLNGPQLKGKGVSQSEVDKLFSQDDIDKLFG
;
A
#
# COMPACT_ATOMS: atom_id res chain seq x y z
N MET A 1 -40.53 -5.33 -21.48
CA MET A 1 -40.31 -4.18 -22.37
C MET A 1 -38.83 -4.20 -22.74
N PRO A 2 -38.43 -4.29 -24.01
CA PRO A 2 -37.02 -4.33 -24.36
C PRO A 2 -36.39 -2.99 -23.96
N LEU A 3 -35.23 -3.02 -23.31
CA LEU A 3 -34.44 -1.82 -23.04
C LEU A 3 -34.22 -1.10 -24.37
N ASN A 4 -34.50 0.20 -24.43
CA ASN A 4 -34.09 1.05 -25.54
C ASN A 4 -32.57 0.92 -25.74
N SER A 5 -32.08 1.12 -26.97
CA SER A 5 -30.65 0.98 -27.31
C SER A 5 -29.72 1.76 -26.38
N GLU A 6 -30.18 2.92 -25.89
CA GLU A 6 -29.48 3.76 -24.92
C GLU A 6 -29.34 3.10 -23.53
N GLY A 7 -30.38 2.46 -23.02
CA GLY A 7 -30.34 1.75 -21.75
C GLY A 7 -29.41 0.53 -21.76
N ALA A 8 -29.32 -0.15 -22.91
CA ALA A 8 -28.36 -1.25 -23.10
C ALA A 8 -26.91 -0.75 -23.13
N ILE A 9 -26.64 0.38 -23.78
CA ILE A 9 -25.31 1.00 -23.83
C ILE A 9 -24.89 1.47 -22.42
N LEU A 10 -25.78 2.15 -21.71
CA LEU A 10 -25.53 2.64 -20.36
C LEU A 10 -25.21 1.48 -19.39
N LYS A 11 -25.99 0.40 -19.48
CA LYS A 11 -25.76 -0.81 -18.71
C LYS A 11 -24.38 -1.42 -18.99
N ALA A 12 -24.01 -1.54 -20.26
CA ALA A 12 -22.69 -2.07 -20.65
C ALA A 12 -21.54 -1.20 -20.10
N GLU A 13 -21.69 0.12 -20.09
CA GLU A 13 -20.68 1.04 -19.57
C GLU A 13 -20.46 0.92 -18.07
N PHE A 14 -21.55 0.84 -17.29
CA PHE A 14 -21.47 0.62 -15.84
C PHE A 14 -20.84 -0.74 -15.48
N LEU A 15 -21.11 -1.78 -16.26
CA LEU A 15 -20.46 -3.08 -16.08
C LEU A 15 -18.96 -3.01 -16.35
N ARG A 16 -18.54 -2.26 -17.38
CA ARG A 16 -17.12 -1.97 -17.62
C ARG A 16 -16.48 -1.23 -16.45
N LEU A 17 -17.13 -0.18 -15.93
CA LEU A 17 -16.66 0.57 -14.76
C LEU A 17 -16.51 -0.31 -13.53
N PHE A 18 -17.48 -1.18 -13.26
CA PHE A 18 -17.40 -2.13 -12.16
C PHE A 18 -16.25 -3.11 -12.32
N GLY A 19 -16.07 -3.68 -13.51
CA GLY A 19 -14.93 -4.54 -13.79
C GLY A 19 -13.59 -3.84 -13.62
N HIS A 20 -13.51 -2.55 -13.96
CA HIS A 20 -12.32 -1.74 -13.74
C HIS A 20 -12.08 -1.50 -12.24
N ILE A 21 -13.12 -1.17 -11.47
CA ILE A 21 -13.06 -1.05 -10.00
C ILE A 21 -12.57 -2.35 -9.36
N GLN A 22 -13.07 -3.51 -9.79
CA GLN A 22 -12.64 -4.81 -9.28
C GLN A 22 -11.16 -5.09 -9.59
N ARG A 23 -10.68 -4.68 -10.78
CA ARG A 23 -9.26 -4.79 -11.13
C ARG A 23 -8.39 -3.93 -10.23
N ILE A 24 -8.77 -2.66 -10.03
CA ILE A 24 -8.03 -1.75 -9.14
C ILE A 24 -8.00 -2.30 -7.71
N ARG A 25 -9.10 -2.86 -7.18
CA ARG A 25 -9.10 -3.53 -5.86
C ARG A 25 -8.08 -4.64 -5.79
N LYS A 26 -7.95 -5.45 -6.86
CA LYS A 26 -6.99 -6.54 -6.90
C LYS A 26 -5.54 -6.04 -6.96
N GLU A 27 -5.28 -4.97 -7.69
CA GLU A 27 -3.95 -4.33 -7.77
C GLU A 27 -3.57 -3.68 -6.42
N LEU A 28 -4.51 -2.98 -5.78
CA LEU A 28 -4.29 -2.38 -4.45
C LEU A 28 -4.11 -3.45 -3.36
N ALA A 29 -4.81 -4.59 -3.44
CA ALA A 29 -4.59 -5.71 -2.53
C ALA A 29 -3.17 -6.29 -2.63
N ALA A 30 -2.53 -6.22 -3.81
CA ALA A 30 -1.16 -6.70 -4.00
C ALA A 30 -0.10 -5.74 -3.44
N ILE A 31 -0.38 -4.43 -3.48
CA ILE A 31 0.52 -3.37 -2.99
C ILE A 31 0.33 -3.14 -1.49
N GLY A 32 -0.91 -3.28 -1.03
CA GLY A 32 -1.31 -3.05 0.33
C GLY A 32 -0.77 -4.10 1.30
N PRO A 33 -0.79 -3.81 2.60
CA PRO A 33 -0.35 -4.75 3.61
C PRO A 33 -1.17 -6.06 3.54
N SER A 34 -0.49 -7.21 3.52
CA SER A 34 -1.15 -8.53 3.46
C SER A 34 -1.97 -8.81 4.72
N THR A 35 -3.25 -8.42 4.70
CA THR A 35 -4.24 -8.85 5.69
C THR A 35 -4.62 -10.27 5.30
N GLY A 36 -4.05 -11.28 5.98
CA GLY A 36 -4.27 -12.70 5.73
C GLY A 36 -5.70 -13.24 5.94
N GLU A 37 -6.72 -12.40 5.77
CA GLU A 37 -8.11 -12.80 5.65
C GLU A 37 -8.69 -12.21 4.36
N ASP A 38 -9.34 -13.10 3.60
CA ASP A 38 -9.93 -12.91 2.27
C ASP A 38 -11.22 -12.07 2.35
N HIS A 39 -11.16 -10.93 3.04
CA HIS A 39 -12.30 -10.06 3.25
C HIS A 39 -12.31 -8.94 2.23
N PHE A 40 -13.46 -8.84 1.56
CA PHE A 40 -13.95 -7.73 0.73
C PHE A 40 -13.89 -6.37 1.45
N THR A 41 -12.69 -5.92 1.83
CA THR A 41 -12.43 -4.54 2.23
C THR A 41 -12.67 -3.67 1.01
N SER A 42 -13.35 -2.53 1.19
CA SER A 42 -13.59 -1.60 0.09
C SER A 42 -12.24 -1.15 -0.47
N MET A 43 -12.21 -0.74 -1.75
CA MET A 43 -10.99 -0.16 -2.33
C MET A 43 -10.44 0.99 -1.46
N SER A 44 -11.38 1.69 -0.82
CA SER A 44 -11.12 2.81 0.06
C SER A 44 -10.39 2.39 1.33
N ASP A 45 -10.79 1.28 1.95
CA ASP A 45 -10.13 0.79 3.18
C ASP A 45 -8.68 0.37 2.89
N GLN A 46 -8.41 -0.20 1.71
CA GLN A 46 -7.04 -0.53 1.29
C GLN A 46 -6.19 0.72 1.04
N LEU A 47 -6.76 1.74 0.41
CA LEU A 47 -6.08 3.02 0.20
C LEU A 47 -5.82 3.77 1.51
N ASP A 48 -6.79 3.76 2.43
CA ASP A 48 -6.63 4.33 3.78
C ASP A 48 -5.49 3.63 4.54
N ALA A 49 -5.41 2.29 4.45
CA ALA A 49 -4.32 1.52 5.04
C ALA A 49 -2.94 1.88 4.44
N ILE A 50 -2.87 2.16 3.13
CA ILE A 50 -1.63 2.62 2.49
C ILE A 50 -1.25 4.01 3.01
N VAL A 51 -2.19 4.95 3.08
CA VAL A 51 -1.93 6.29 3.64
C VAL A 51 -1.39 6.18 5.06
N GLN A 52 -2.07 5.41 5.90
CA GLN A 52 -1.65 5.19 7.28
C GLN A 52 -0.25 4.55 7.36
N ALA A 53 0.03 3.50 6.59
CA ALA A 53 1.34 2.87 6.57
C ALA A 53 2.46 3.84 6.14
N THR A 54 2.17 4.75 5.20
CA THR A 54 3.13 5.78 4.79
C THR A 54 3.35 6.84 5.87
N GLU A 55 2.32 7.26 6.60
CA GLU A 55 2.44 8.17 7.74
C GLU A 55 3.25 7.55 8.87
N GLU A 56 2.98 6.28 9.22
CA GLU A 56 3.71 5.53 10.24
C GLU A 56 5.20 5.40 9.88
N ALA A 57 5.50 5.06 8.62
CA ALA A 57 6.88 4.98 8.14
C ALA A 57 7.61 6.33 8.22
N THR A 58 6.95 7.43 7.85
CA THR A 58 7.51 8.78 7.96
C THR A 58 7.77 9.18 9.42
N ASN A 59 6.83 8.89 10.32
CA ASN A 59 7.02 9.15 11.75
C ASN A 59 8.21 8.36 12.32
N ALA A 60 8.36 7.09 11.94
CA ALA A 60 9.50 6.27 12.37
C ALA A 60 10.85 6.79 11.84
N ILE A 61 10.87 7.33 10.62
CA ILE A 61 12.07 7.99 10.05
C ILE A 61 12.41 9.24 10.86
N MET A 62 11.42 10.09 11.16
CA MET A 62 11.63 11.32 11.95
C MET A 62 12.13 10.99 13.36
N GLU A 63 11.51 10.04 14.06
CA GLU A 63 11.96 9.59 15.39
C GLU A 63 13.39 9.03 15.36
N SER A 64 13.74 8.28 14.32
CA SER A 64 15.12 7.80 14.14
C SER A 64 16.12 8.94 13.96
N MET A 65 15.73 9.99 13.22
CA MET A 65 16.56 11.19 13.02
C MET A 65 16.69 12.02 14.30
N GLU A 66 15.65 12.10 15.13
CA GLU A 66 15.72 12.74 16.45
C GLU A 66 16.75 12.04 17.34
N GLY A 67 16.78 10.70 17.31
CA GLY A 67 17.81 9.93 17.99
C GLY A 67 19.22 10.20 17.47
N VAL A 68 19.39 10.33 16.14
CA VAL A 68 20.68 10.69 15.53
C VAL A 68 21.11 12.10 15.95
N GLU A 69 20.20 13.07 15.97
CA GLU A 69 20.47 14.44 16.38
C GLU A 69 20.93 14.52 17.84
N ALA A 70 20.29 13.77 18.73
CA ALA A 70 20.69 13.70 20.14
C ALA A 70 22.13 13.18 20.29
N ILE A 71 22.48 12.10 19.57
CA ILE A 71 23.83 11.53 19.57
C ILE A 71 24.85 12.53 19.00
N LEU A 72 24.52 13.20 17.88
CA LEU A 72 25.40 14.21 17.28
C LEU A 72 25.69 15.37 18.24
N SER A 73 24.66 15.85 18.93
CA SER A 73 24.78 16.93 19.93
C SER A 73 25.70 16.53 21.09
N GLU A 74 25.55 15.32 21.63
CA GLU A 74 26.41 14.79 22.69
C GLU A 74 27.88 14.70 22.23
N VAL A 75 28.11 14.10 21.07
CA VAL A 75 29.46 13.92 20.51
C VAL A 75 30.12 15.27 20.22
N LYS A 76 29.37 16.23 19.68
CA LYS A 76 29.87 17.59 19.37
C LYS A 76 30.28 18.35 20.64
N GLY A 77 29.59 18.11 21.75
CA GLY A 77 29.95 18.62 23.07
C GLY A 77 31.25 18.04 23.63
N ALA A 78 31.53 16.76 23.35
CA ALA A 78 32.72 16.05 23.83
C ALA A 78 33.98 16.25 22.96
N VAL A 79 33.82 16.57 21.67
CA VAL A 79 34.94 16.78 20.75
C VAL A 79 35.56 18.17 20.95
N ALA A 80 36.90 18.25 20.97
CA ALA A 80 37.63 19.53 21.02
C ALA A 80 38.12 20.01 19.63
N ASP A 81 38.34 19.07 18.70
CA ASP A 81 38.87 19.35 17.36
C ASP A 81 37.86 20.18 16.52
N PRO A 82 38.24 21.41 16.10
CA PRO A 82 37.39 22.27 15.27
C PRO A 82 37.00 21.64 13.92
N ALA A 83 37.88 20.85 13.29
CA ALA A 83 37.59 20.22 12.01
C ALA A 83 36.52 19.13 12.14
N LEU A 84 36.60 18.33 13.21
CA LEU A 84 35.57 17.35 13.53
C LEU A 84 34.24 18.01 13.92
N LYS A 85 34.27 19.13 14.67
CA LYS A 85 33.04 19.90 14.96
C LYS A 85 32.35 20.41 13.71
N ALA A 86 33.11 20.88 12.72
CA ALA A 86 32.54 21.32 11.45
C ALA A 86 31.85 20.16 10.70
N ARG A 87 32.47 18.98 10.68
CA ARG A 87 31.87 17.77 10.09
C ARG A 87 30.60 17.33 10.80
N LEU A 88 30.54 17.44 12.13
CA LEU A 88 29.33 17.14 12.89
C LEU A 88 28.21 18.14 12.58
N GLY A 89 28.54 19.41 12.37
CA GLY A 89 27.59 20.42 11.87
C GLY A 89 27.02 20.05 10.50
N GLU A 90 27.86 19.59 9.57
CA GLU A 90 27.38 19.09 8.26
C GLU A 90 26.40 17.90 8.42
N CYS A 91 26.55 17.08 9.45
CA CYS A 91 25.60 15.99 9.75
C CYS A 91 24.28 16.52 10.29
N GLU A 92 24.30 17.51 11.19
CA GLU A 92 23.08 18.17 11.70
C GLU A 92 22.29 18.83 10.55
N ASP A 93 22.98 19.51 9.62
CA ASP A 93 22.33 20.11 8.44
C ASP A 93 21.63 19.05 7.57
N ARG A 94 22.24 17.87 7.41
CA ARG A 94 21.64 16.74 6.68
C ARG A 94 20.43 16.16 7.41
N VAL A 95 20.47 16.06 8.73
CA VAL A 95 19.31 15.65 9.54
C VAL A 95 18.16 16.65 9.34
N GLY A 96 18.46 17.96 9.38
CA GLY A 96 17.50 19.03 9.07
C GLY A 96 16.85 18.87 7.69
N ALA A 97 17.63 18.55 6.66
CA ALA A 97 17.12 18.31 5.32
C ALA A 97 16.16 17.10 5.24
N VAL A 98 16.38 16.06 6.06
CA VAL A 98 15.47 14.91 6.15
C VAL A 98 14.12 15.32 6.76
N TYR A 99 14.12 16.12 7.83
CA TYR A 99 12.87 16.63 8.41
C TYR A 99 12.08 17.48 7.42
N GLU A 100 12.76 18.37 6.69
CA GLU A 100 12.11 19.20 5.67
C GLU A 100 11.50 18.33 4.57
N ALA A 101 12.24 17.32 4.08
CA ALA A 101 11.73 16.38 3.09
C ALA A 101 10.51 15.58 3.61
N CYS A 102 10.55 15.13 4.86
CA CYS A 102 9.45 14.39 5.49
C CYS A 102 8.22 15.28 5.73
N SER A 103 8.40 16.59 5.96
CA SER A 103 7.28 17.53 6.16
C SER A 103 6.35 17.66 4.94
N PHE A 104 6.87 17.42 3.73
CA PHE A 104 6.05 17.36 2.50
C PHE A 104 5.10 16.15 2.46
N GLN A 105 5.33 15.14 3.31
CA GLN A 105 4.44 13.98 3.39
C GLN A 105 3.06 14.37 3.91
N ASP A 106 2.93 15.32 4.86
CA ASP A 106 1.61 15.75 5.37
C ASP A 106 0.71 16.29 4.24
N ILE A 107 1.25 17.16 3.37
CA ILE A 107 0.52 17.68 2.21
C ILE A 107 0.15 16.53 1.24
N THR A 108 1.06 15.56 1.07
CA THR A 108 0.84 14.40 0.20
C THR A 108 -0.25 13.49 0.75
N GLY A 109 -0.22 13.17 2.04
CA GLY A 109 -1.24 12.40 2.75
C GLY A 109 -2.62 13.05 2.66
N GLN A 110 -2.71 14.38 2.89
CA GLN A 110 -3.96 15.12 2.72
C GLN A 110 -4.50 15.09 1.29
N ARG A 111 -3.63 15.19 0.28
CA ARG A 111 -4.03 15.11 -1.13
C ARG A 111 -4.52 13.72 -1.50
N ILE A 112 -3.81 12.68 -1.06
CA ILE A 112 -4.21 11.29 -1.29
C ILE A 112 -5.55 11.05 -0.60
N ASN A 113 -5.72 11.42 0.67
CA ASN A 113 -7.00 11.30 1.39
C ASN A 113 -8.19 11.93 0.67
N LYS A 114 -7.99 13.07 -0.02
CA LYS A 114 -9.05 13.66 -0.87
C LYS A 114 -9.39 12.78 -2.07
N VAL A 115 -8.37 12.25 -2.77
CA VAL A 115 -8.56 11.34 -3.90
C VAL A 115 -9.27 10.06 -3.46
N VAL A 116 -8.86 9.47 -2.33
CA VAL A 116 -9.49 8.26 -1.76
C VAL A 116 -10.98 8.49 -1.47
N LYS A 117 -11.33 9.62 -0.85
CA LYS A 117 -12.75 9.99 -0.61
C LYS A 117 -13.55 10.11 -1.90
N SER A 118 -12.97 10.67 -2.96
CA SER A 118 -13.63 10.76 -4.27
C SER A 118 -13.82 9.39 -4.92
N LEU A 119 -12.81 8.52 -4.85
CA LEU A 119 -12.92 7.14 -5.35
C LEU A 119 -13.97 6.33 -4.59
N LYS A 120 -14.06 6.50 -3.26
CA LYS A 120 -15.10 5.90 -2.42
C LYS A 120 -16.50 6.27 -2.90
N PHE A 121 -16.72 7.56 -3.13
CA PHE A 121 -18.01 8.05 -3.63
C PHE A 121 -18.37 7.41 -4.99
N ILE A 122 -17.41 7.32 -5.92
CA ILE A 122 -17.62 6.68 -7.22
C ILE A 122 -17.95 5.19 -7.04
N GLU A 123 -17.17 4.47 -6.21
CA GLU A 123 -17.39 3.05 -5.93
C GLU A 123 -18.81 2.80 -5.39
N GLU A 124 -19.23 3.56 -4.37
CA GLU A 124 -20.56 3.46 -3.78
C GLU A 124 -21.68 3.71 -4.79
N ARG A 125 -21.53 4.70 -5.68
CA ARG A 125 -22.55 4.99 -6.71
C ARG A 125 -22.61 3.89 -7.77
N VAL A 126 -21.47 3.38 -8.23
CA VAL A 126 -21.43 2.29 -9.21
C VAL A 126 -22.04 1.01 -8.61
N MET A 127 -21.72 0.68 -7.36
CA MET A 127 -22.31 -0.47 -6.68
C MET A 127 -23.82 -0.31 -6.46
N ALA A 128 -24.29 0.88 -6.07
CA ALA A 128 -25.72 1.13 -5.89
C ALA A 128 -26.50 0.94 -7.20
N LEU A 129 -25.97 1.45 -8.32
CA LEU A 129 -26.60 1.32 -9.64
C LEU A 129 -26.61 -0.13 -10.14
N ILE A 130 -25.57 -0.89 -9.85
CA ILE A 130 -25.50 -2.32 -10.16
C ILE A 130 -26.45 -3.15 -9.28
N GLY A 131 -26.57 -2.80 -7.99
CA GLY A 131 -27.48 -3.46 -7.07
C GLY A 131 -28.96 -3.34 -7.45
N MET A 132 -29.30 -2.39 -8.32
CA MET A 132 -30.65 -2.24 -8.90
C MET A 132 -30.94 -3.26 -10.02
N TRP A 133 -29.94 -4.01 -10.51
CA TRP A 133 -30.10 -4.99 -11.58
C TRP A 133 -30.24 -6.42 -11.06
N ARG A 134 -30.92 -7.27 -11.84
CA ARG A 134 -31.16 -8.68 -11.46
C ARG A 134 -29.85 -9.50 -11.46
N PRO A 135 -29.68 -10.46 -10.53
CA PRO A 135 -28.47 -11.28 -10.42
C PRO A 135 -28.08 -12.03 -11.70
N ASP A 136 -29.07 -12.45 -12.49
CA ASP A 136 -28.85 -13.20 -13.74
C ASP A 136 -28.19 -12.32 -14.82
N GLU A 137 -28.52 -11.04 -14.84
CA GLU A 137 -27.99 -10.05 -15.78
C GLU A 137 -26.57 -9.59 -15.42
N LEU A 138 -26.18 -9.74 -14.15
CA LEU A 138 -24.83 -9.44 -13.66
C LEU A 138 -23.83 -10.54 -14.00
N LYS A 139 -24.26 -11.81 -14.01
CA LYS A 139 -23.41 -12.96 -14.36
C LYS A 139 -22.97 -12.93 -15.82
N GLU A 140 -23.88 -12.57 -16.73
CA GLU A 140 -23.59 -12.46 -18.16
C GLU A 140 -22.54 -11.37 -18.44
N ALA A 141 -22.66 -10.24 -17.75
CA ALA A 141 -21.72 -9.14 -17.85
C ALA A 141 -20.35 -9.40 -17.21
N ALA A 142 -20.33 -10.02 -16.03
CA ALA A 142 -19.11 -10.40 -15.32
C ALA A 142 -18.31 -11.47 -16.10
N GLY A 143 -19.00 -12.34 -16.85
CA GLY A 143 -18.37 -13.32 -17.74
C GLY A 143 -17.43 -12.70 -18.80
N ASN A 144 -17.74 -11.48 -19.25
CA ASN A 144 -16.94 -10.76 -20.26
C ASN A 144 -15.72 -10.01 -19.69
N LEU A 145 -15.56 -9.95 -18.37
CA LEU A 145 -14.47 -9.25 -17.69
C LEU A 145 -13.28 -10.15 -17.32
N LYS A 146 -13.37 -11.46 -17.55
CA LYS A 146 -12.26 -12.39 -17.35
C LYS A 146 -11.16 -12.17 -18.40
N LYS A 147 -10.32 -11.15 -18.19
CA LYS A 147 -8.92 -11.20 -18.62
C LYS A 147 -8.09 -11.50 -17.38
N GLU A 148 -7.45 -12.67 -17.38
CA GLU A 148 -6.56 -13.13 -16.31
C GLU A 148 -5.47 -12.09 -16.03
N LEU A 149 -5.15 -11.90 -14.75
CA LEU A 149 -3.95 -11.12 -14.37
C LEU A 149 -2.71 -11.83 -14.93
N THR A 150 -1.73 -11.06 -15.37
CA THR A 150 -0.44 -11.60 -15.81
C THR A 150 0.33 -12.20 -14.64
N GLU A 151 1.15 -13.22 -14.89
CA GLU A 151 1.98 -13.90 -13.87
C GLU A 151 2.85 -12.92 -13.08
N GLU A 152 3.33 -11.84 -13.72
CA GLU A 152 4.12 -10.77 -13.09
C GLU A 152 3.37 -10.04 -11.97
N GLN A 153 2.04 -9.86 -12.09
CA GLN A 153 1.22 -9.24 -11.05
C GLN A 153 1.00 -10.16 -9.83
N LYS A 154 1.27 -11.47 -9.96
CA LYS A 154 1.22 -12.43 -8.83
C LYS A 154 2.51 -12.44 -8.00
N LEU A 155 3.61 -11.87 -8.52
CA LEU A 155 4.91 -11.82 -7.84
C LEU A 155 5.12 -10.56 -6.99
N LEU A 156 4.24 -9.56 -7.10
CA LEU A 156 4.31 -8.33 -6.29
C LEU A 156 3.72 -8.59 -4.90
N ASN A 157 4.56 -9.02 -3.96
CA ASN A 157 4.23 -9.02 -2.55
C ASN A 157 4.74 -7.72 -1.92
N GLY A 158 3.84 -6.89 -1.39
CA GLY A 158 4.19 -5.70 -0.61
C GLY A 158 4.82 -6.01 0.75
N PRO A 159 5.31 -4.99 1.47
CA PRO A 159 5.85 -5.16 2.83
C PRO A 159 4.83 -5.83 3.76
N GLN A 160 5.28 -6.82 4.53
CA GLN A 160 4.41 -7.55 5.45
C GLN A 160 4.07 -6.70 6.69
N LEU A 161 2.82 -6.80 7.17
CA LEU A 161 2.37 -6.14 8.41
C LEU A 161 3.16 -6.62 9.64
N LYS A 162 3.26 -5.76 10.66
CA LYS A 162 3.90 -6.07 11.94
C LYS A 162 3.26 -7.32 12.56
N GLY A 163 4.07 -8.36 12.80
CA GLY A 163 3.60 -9.66 13.34
C GLY A 163 3.12 -10.68 12.30
N LYS A 164 3.13 -10.33 11.01
CA LYS A 164 2.86 -11.24 9.87
C LYS A 164 4.12 -11.59 9.07
N GLY A 165 5.29 -11.17 9.58
CA GLY A 165 6.62 -11.57 9.13
C GLY A 165 6.80 -13.08 9.19
N VAL A 166 7.52 -13.68 8.24
CA VAL A 166 8.04 -15.05 8.43
C VAL A 166 8.83 -15.08 9.73
N SER A 167 8.37 -15.88 10.68
CA SER A 167 9.01 -15.95 12.00
C SER A 167 10.38 -16.62 11.87
N GLN A 168 11.35 -16.26 12.72
CA GLN A 168 12.66 -16.92 12.70
C GLN A 168 12.53 -18.45 12.86
N SER A 169 11.53 -18.91 13.63
CA SER A 169 11.21 -20.33 13.75
C SER A 169 10.70 -20.99 12.46
N GLU A 170 10.10 -20.24 11.54
CA GLU A 170 9.70 -20.72 10.21
C GLU A 170 10.87 -20.69 9.23
N VAL A 171 11.74 -19.68 9.34
CA VAL A 171 13.02 -19.63 8.60
C VAL A 171 13.88 -20.84 8.97
N ASP A 172 14.02 -21.14 10.26
CA ASP A 172 14.82 -22.27 10.76
C ASP A 172 14.24 -23.64 10.36
N LYS A 173 12.92 -23.72 10.17
CA LYS A 173 12.26 -24.92 9.61
C LYS A 173 12.51 -25.08 8.12
N LEU A 174 12.57 -23.99 7.36
CA LEU A 174 12.86 -24.01 5.92
C LEU A 174 14.33 -24.32 5.61
N PHE A 175 15.24 -23.95 6.50
CA PHE A 175 16.69 -24.17 6.36
C PHE A 175 17.22 -25.21 7.36
N SER A 176 16.37 -26.16 7.76
CA SER A 176 16.80 -27.22 8.67
C SER A 176 17.97 -28.00 8.06
N GLN A 177 18.96 -28.34 8.88
CA GLN A 177 20.17 -29.03 8.47
C GLN A 177 19.85 -30.33 7.71
N ASP A 178 18.75 -30.99 8.07
CA ASP A 178 18.26 -32.24 7.45
C ASP A 178 17.83 -32.09 5.98
N ASP A 179 17.40 -30.90 5.55
CA ASP A 179 17.01 -30.63 4.16
C ASP A 179 18.20 -30.12 3.32
N ILE A 180 19.17 -29.44 3.95
CA ILE A 180 20.43 -29.05 3.32
C ILE A 180 21.30 -30.28 3.07
N ASP A 181 21.35 -31.22 4.02
CA ASP A 181 22.12 -32.46 3.91
C ASP A 181 21.56 -33.41 2.83
N LYS A 182 20.26 -33.34 2.51
CA LYS A 182 19.65 -34.09 1.38
C LYS A 182 19.91 -33.49 0.01
N LEU A 183 20.28 -32.21 -0.05
CA LEU A 183 20.55 -31.48 -1.29
C LEU A 183 22.03 -31.56 -1.70
N PHE A 184 22.92 -31.82 -0.75
CA PHE A 184 24.37 -31.84 -0.96
C PHE A 184 25.08 -33.13 -0.50
N GLY A 185 24.35 -34.13 -0.02
CA GLY A 185 24.82 -35.50 0.23
C GLY A 185 24.42 -36.48 -0.87
#